data_AF-A0A496U037-F1
#
_entry.id   AF-A0A496U037-F1
#
_cell.length_a   1.000
_cell.length_b   1.000
_cell.length_c   1.000
_cell.angle_alpha   90.00
_cell.angle_beta   90.00
_cell.angle_gamma   90.00
#
_symmetry.space_group_name_H-M   'P 1'
#
loop_
_entity.id
_entity.type
_entity.pdbx_description
1 polymer ?
#
loop_
_entity_poly.entity_id
_entity_poly.type
_entity_poly.pdbx_seq_one_letter_code
_entity_poly.pdbx_strand_id
1 'polypeptide(L)'
;MFKRVIKEQIKVPAKIEYLKDLRDFVTRIGGKYGFSDSVINTFKLAVDEASTNIIRHAYRDHDGDIVLRMIVRRNSLTISLIDQGRFFNPEQVKDPDLQRYVAIGKRGGLGIFIMRKLVDEIDYRRTEEGNELRLTKFHNIERKRKFPLPFPKIPGTLQVKYYTISAIIISAIVLGAYFYLFFQSKNKITLSILQRLRATGEVLANNSIDGLLEDDYLVLSREAKIIQQHNSQLVSFAVITDAKGMVKGSTNVEKFSFWKPAHLGRALRQITNDIILIQMEDGRKYYLFSSHVFARGTNKSTVLGKVHILLDKSIVDRQIAQKRWHDLKIALLILLLANVGSILLITFIINPFRKLATWIRQLGQGEIQDEMEIDTSDEIGEIAQAFSEITDKFRKSQKDLAEQERLQQEMQMAQEIQQTLLPTEVPSIEGYEIASYYQAAKEVGGDYFDFVEIDRDRLGVVVADVSGKGVP
;
A
#
# COMPACT_ATOMS: atom_id res chain seq x y z
N MET A 1 -10.94 34.77 -22.06
CA MET A 1 -11.01 33.60 -22.97
C MET A 1 -12.18 32.73 -22.52
N PHE A 2 -13.33 32.84 -23.19
CA PHE A 2 -14.59 32.21 -22.77
C PHE A 2 -14.44 30.68 -22.68
N LYS A 3 -14.64 30.12 -21.48
CA LYS A 3 -14.66 28.67 -21.24
C LYS A 3 -15.81 28.08 -22.04
N ARG A 4 -15.54 27.33 -23.12
CA ARG A 4 -16.58 26.60 -23.88
C ARG A 4 -17.26 25.60 -22.95
N VAL A 5 -18.43 25.97 -22.42
CA VAL A 5 -19.38 25.04 -21.80
C VAL A 5 -20.13 24.40 -22.95
N ILE A 6 -20.04 23.08 -23.07
CA ILE A 6 -20.75 22.35 -24.12
C ILE A 6 -22.01 21.77 -23.49
N LYS A 7 -23.15 21.97 -24.15
CA LYS A 7 -24.45 21.47 -23.72
C LYS A 7 -25.04 20.64 -24.86
N GLU A 8 -25.38 19.40 -24.54
CA GLU A 8 -26.06 18.47 -25.44
C GLU A 8 -27.31 17.97 -24.69
N GLN A 9 -28.44 17.81 -25.38
CA GLN A 9 -29.67 17.34 -24.74
C GLN A 9 -30.48 16.40 -25.62
N ILE A 10 -31.27 15.54 -24.98
CA ILE A 10 -32.29 14.69 -25.59
C ILE A 10 -33.58 14.79 -24.77
N LYS A 11 -34.73 14.71 -25.44
CA LYS A 11 -36.04 14.67 -24.81
C LYS A 11 -36.72 13.36 -25.24
N VAL A 12 -37.21 12.59 -24.28
CA VAL A 12 -37.91 11.33 -24.52
C VAL A 12 -39.19 11.26 -23.68
N PRO A 13 -40.22 10.51 -24.13
CA PRO A 13 -41.37 10.19 -23.28
C PRO A 13 -40.93 9.45 -22.00
N ALA A 14 -41.59 9.73 -20.88
CA ALA A 14 -41.33 9.10 -19.58
C ALA A 14 -41.88 7.66 -19.52
N LYS A 15 -41.42 6.78 -20.43
CA LYS A 15 -41.80 5.36 -20.51
C LYS A 15 -40.55 4.47 -20.48
N ILE A 16 -40.70 3.26 -19.93
CA ILE A 16 -39.59 2.31 -19.71
C ILE A 16 -38.84 1.98 -21.01
N GLU A 17 -39.54 1.94 -22.13
CA GLU A 17 -38.99 1.66 -23.46
C GLU A 17 -37.88 2.64 -23.88
N TYR A 18 -37.96 3.91 -23.46
CA TYR A 18 -37.01 4.97 -23.82
C TYR A 18 -35.79 5.06 -22.88
N LEU A 19 -35.70 4.21 -21.84
CA LEU A 19 -34.52 4.15 -20.97
C LEU A 19 -33.25 3.77 -21.76
N LYS A 20 -33.40 2.97 -22.82
CA LYS A 20 -32.29 2.62 -23.71
C LYS A 20 -31.74 3.87 -24.41
N ASP A 21 -32.60 4.74 -24.93
CA ASP A 21 -32.20 5.94 -25.66
C ASP A 21 -31.43 6.93 -24.77
N LEU A 22 -31.85 7.06 -23.49
CA LEU A 22 -31.13 7.86 -22.51
C LEU A 22 -29.71 7.32 -22.24
N ARG A 23 -29.57 5.99 -22.08
CA ARG A 23 -28.27 5.33 -21.85
C ARG A 23 -27.35 5.43 -23.07
N ASP A 24 -27.90 5.30 -24.26
CA ASP A 24 -27.16 5.40 -25.52
C ASP A 24 -26.71 6.85 -25.77
N PHE A 25 -27.55 7.84 -25.41
CA PHE A 25 -27.18 9.24 -25.41
C PHE A 25 -25.98 9.53 -24.50
N VAL A 26 -26.00 9.04 -23.25
CA VAL A 26 -24.87 9.19 -22.31
C VAL A 26 -23.60 8.57 -22.87
N THR A 27 -23.71 7.37 -23.46
CA THR A 27 -22.57 6.66 -24.04
C THR A 27 -21.97 7.45 -25.22
N ARG A 28 -22.81 7.91 -26.14
CA ARG A 28 -22.41 8.66 -27.34
C ARG A 28 -21.73 9.98 -26.98
N ILE A 29 -22.33 10.76 -26.07
CA ILE A 29 -21.76 12.06 -25.65
C ILE A 29 -20.51 11.85 -24.79
N GLY A 30 -20.52 10.86 -23.89
CA GLY A 30 -19.36 10.48 -23.08
C GLY A 30 -18.14 10.12 -23.92
N GLY A 31 -18.32 9.27 -24.94
CA GLY A 31 -17.28 8.90 -25.90
C GLY A 31 -16.80 10.08 -26.76
N LYS A 32 -17.73 10.89 -27.28
CA LYS A 32 -17.41 12.09 -28.09
C LYS A 32 -16.49 13.08 -27.37
N TYR A 33 -16.61 13.21 -26.04
CA TYR A 33 -15.81 14.14 -25.23
C TYR A 33 -14.67 13.47 -24.43
N GLY A 34 -14.37 12.20 -24.69
CA GLY A 34 -13.18 11.52 -24.16
C GLY A 34 -13.25 11.11 -22.69
N PHE A 35 -14.45 10.86 -22.15
CA PHE A 35 -14.61 10.32 -20.80
C PHE A 35 -14.26 8.82 -20.77
N SER A 36 -13.66 8.37 -19.67
CA SER A 36 -13.35 6.94 -19.47
C SER A 36 -14.62 6.10 -19.34
N ASP A 37 -14.57 4.83 -19.77
CA ASP A 37 -15.69 3.89 -19.67
C ASP A 37 -16.26 3.75 -18.26
N SER A 38 -15.41 3.81 -17.22
CA SER A 38 -15.86 3.79 -15.82
C SER A 38 -16.79 4.96 -15.48
N VAL A 39 -16.46 6.17 -15.94
CA VAL A 39 -17.29 7.37 -15.74
C VAL A 39 -18.59 7.28 -16.56
N ILE A 40 -18.51 6.79 -17.80
CA ILE A 40 -19.68 6.59 -18.65
C ILE A 40 -20.64 5.59 -18.00
N ASN A 41 -20.13 4.43 -17.55
CA ASN A 41 -20.94 3.40 -16.90
C ASN A 41 -21.54 3.87 -15.57
N THR A 42 -20.80 4.67 -14.79
CA THR A 42 -21.32 5.34 -13.58
C THR A 42 -22.57 6.17 -13.92
N PHE A 43 -22.46 7.04 -14.94
CA PHE A 43 -23.57 7.90 -15.33
C PHE A 43 -24.72 7.15 -15.97
N LYS A 44 -24.47 6.06 -16.72
CA LYS A 44 -25.53 5.19 -17.22
C LYS A 44 -26.35 4.61 -16.08
N LEU A 45 -25.70 4.09 -15.03
CA LEU A 45 -26.39 3.54 -13.86
C LEU A 45 -27.17 4.62 -13.11
N ALA A 46 -26.59 5.81 -12.92
CA ALA A 46 -27.26 6.91 -12.24
C ALA A 46 -28.46 7.46 -13.02
N VAL A 47 -28.35 7.55 -14.36
CA VAL A 47 -29.48 7.92 -15.23
C VAL A 47 -30.57 6.86 -15.21
N ASP A 48 -30.22 5.58 -15.29
CA ASP A 48 -31.19 4.48 -15.25
C ASP A 48 -32.01 4.51 -13.97
N GLU A 49 -31.34 4.70 -12.84
CA GLU A 49 -31.98 4.80 -11.52
C GLU A 49 -32.84 6.06 -11.39
N ALA A 50 -32.32 7.23 -11.78
CA ALA A 50 -33.06 8.48 -11.71
C ALA A 50 -34.30 8.48 -12.62
N SER A 51 -34.14 8.04 -13.88
CA SER A 51 -35.24 7.96 -14.83
C SER A 51 -36.28 6.93 -14.40
N THR A 52 -35.87 5.78 -13.86
CA THR A 52 -36.81 4.80 -13.29
C THR A 52 -37.61 5.41 -12.13
N ASN A 53 -36.97 6.21 -11.28
CA ASN A 53 -37.65 6.90 -10.19
C ASN A 53 -38.65 7.95 -10.70
N ILE A 54 -38.29 8.74 -11.71
CA ILE A 54 -39.20 9.72 -12.34
C ILE A 54 -40.41 9.00 -12.95
N ILE A 55 -40.20 7.93 -13.73
CA ILE A 55 -41.27 7.18 -14.40
C ILE A 55 -42.20 6.53 -13.36
N ARG A 56 -41.67 5.84 -12.35
CA ARG A 56 -42.47 5.06 -11.39
C ARG A 56 -43.10 5.88 -10.28
N HIS A 57 -42.51 7.02 -9.91
CA HIS A 57 -42.94 7.81 -8.75
C HIS A 57 -43.46 9.19 -9.11
N ALA A 58 -42.87 9.89 -10.09
CA ALA A 58 -43.26 11.26 -10.41
C ALA A 58 -44.46 11.32 -11.39
N TYR A 59 -44.57 10.35 -12.29
CA TYR A 59 -45.59 10.27 -13.36
C TYR A 59 -46.62 9.15 -13.22
N ARG A 60 -46.90 8.67 -11.99
CA ARG A 60 -47.80 7.52 -11.73
C ARG A 60 -49.13 7.53 -12.49
N ASP A 61 -49.73 8.71 -12.65
CA ASP A 61 -51.11 8.86 -13.15
C ASP A 61 -51.21 9.74 -14.42
N HIS A 62 -50.09 10.22 -14.96
CA HIS A 62 -50.09 11.17 -16.09
C HIS A 62 -48.90 10.92 -17.02
N ASP A 63 -49.11 11.01 -18.33
CA ASP A 63 -48.01 11.01 -19.30
C ASP A 63 -47.13 12.26 -19.14
N GLY A 64 -45.83 12.09 -19.41
CA GLY A 64 -44.88 13.18 -19.36
C GLY A 64 -43.61 12.87 -20.13
N ASP A 65 -42.68 13.81 -20.10
CA ASP A 65 -41.41 13.72 -20.80
C ASP A 65 -40.24 13.89 -19.83
N ILE A 66 -39.13 13.23 -20.13
CA ILE A 66 -37.85 13.40 -19.45
C ILE A 66 -36.90 14.11 -20.42
N VAL A 67 -36.35 15.24 -19.98
CA VAL A 67 -35.27 15.93 -20.69
C VAL A 67 -33.95 15.61 -20.01
N LEU A 68 -33.05 14.96 -20.74
CA LEU A 68 -31.69 14.68 -20.29
C LEU A 68 -30.72 15.67 -20.95
N ARG A 69 -30.01 16.44 -20.13
CA ARG A 69 -29.05 17.46 -20.56
C ARG A 69 -27.66 17.15 -20.00
N MET A 70 -26.67 16.99 -20.87
CA MET A 70 -25.27 16.81 -20.49
C MET A 70 -24.52 18.12 -20.66
N ILE A 71 -23.93 18.61 -19.58
CA ILE A 71 -23.14 19.84 -19.51
C ILE A 71 -21.68 19.45 -19.28
N VAL A 72 -20.88 19.57 -20.33
CA VAL A 72 -19.44 19.26 -20.29
C VAL A 72 -18.66 20.53 -19.98
N ARG A 73 -17.91 20.52 -18.88
CA ARG A 73 -16.96 21.57 -18.49
C ARG A 73 -15.54 20.99 -18.44
N ARG A 74 -14.54 21.86 -18.43
CA ARG A 74 -13.11 21.48 -18.39
C ARG A 74 -12.76 20.48 -17.27
N ASN A 75 -13.42 20.60 -16.11
CA ASN A 75 -13.11 19.80 -14.92
C ASN A 75 -14.33 19.04 -14.38
N SER A 76 -15.44 18.97 -15.11
CA SER A 76 -16.64 18.28 -14.61
C SER A 76 -17.55 17.85 -15.74
N LEU A 77 -18.21 16.73 -15.54
CA LEU A 77 -19.38 16.31 -16.31
C LEU A 77 -20.60 16.43 -15.41
N THR A 78 -21.61 17.16 -15.88
CA THR A 78 -22.88 17.30 -15.17
C THR A 78 -23.98 16.76 -16.05
N ILE A 79 -24.77 15.83 -15.52
CA ILE A 79 -26.02 15.38 -16.11
C ILE A 79 -27.17 16.06 -15.37
N SER A 80 -28.08 16.67 -16.13
CA SER A 80 -29.30 17.29 -15.65
C SER A 80 -30.48 16.52 -16.24
N LEU A 81 -31.32 15.95 -15.37
CA LEU A 81 -32.59 15.31 -15.73
C LEU A 81 -33.71 16.26 -15.32
N ILE A 82 -34.59 16.60 -16.25
CA ILE A 82 -35.70 17.52 -16.01
C ILE A 82 -37.01 16.79 -16.29
N ASP A 83 -37.94 16.88 -15.34
CA ASP A 83 -39.29 16.31 -15.40
C ASP A 83 -40.35 17.32 -14.93
N GLN A 84 -41.61 17.04 -15.23
CA GLN A 84 -42.79 17.81 -14.83
C GLN A 84 -43.67 17.05 -13.83
N GLY A 85 -43.15 15.98 -13.23
CA GLY A 85 -43.88 15.15 -12.29
C GLY A 85 -43.98 15.78 -10.90
N ARG A 86 -44.43 14.97 -9.92
CA ARG A 86 -44.52 15.44 -8.53
C ARG A 86 -43.15 15.77 -7.95
N PHE A 87 -43.00 16.98 -7.42
CA PHE A 87 -41.76 17.42 -6.76
C PHE A 87 -41.44 16.52 -5.55
N PHE A 88 -40.17 16.18 -5.40
CA PHE A 88 -39.65 15.33 -4.35
C PHE A 88 -38.39 15.97 -3.77
N ASN A 89 -38.17 15.95 -2.46
CA ASN A 89 -36.94 16.48 -1.86
C ASN A 89 -35.96 15.34 -1.49
N PRO A 90 -34.85 15.13 -2.24
CA PRO A 90 -33.90 14.06 -1.95
C PRO A 90 -33.12 14.25 -0.65
N GLU A 91 -32.97 15.47 -0.14
CA GLU A 91 -32.21 15.74 1.09
C GLU A 91 -32.90 15.20 2.35
N GLN A 92 -34.21 14.98 2.29
CA GLN A 92 -34.99 14.44 3.41
C GLN A 92 -34.91 12.92 3.52
N VAL A 93 -34.29 12.24 2.54
CA VAL A 93 -34.11 10.79 2.54
C VAL A 93 -32.87 10.42 3.35
N LYS A 94 -33.11 9.73 4.48
CA LYS A 94 -32.04 9.12 5.29
C LYS A 94 -31.42 7.94 4.53
N ASP A 95 -30.11 7.78 4.68
CA ASP A 95 -29.42 6.63 4.11
C ASP A 95 -30.00 5.32 4.69
N PRO A 96 -30.34 4.35 3.83
CA PRO A 96 -30.96 3.12 4.28
C PRO A 96 -29.97 2.26 5.07
N ASP A 97 -30.47 1.63 6.13
CA ASP A 97 -29.73 0.57 6.82
C ASP A 97 -29.68 -0.67 5.91
N LEU A 98 -28.53 -0.86 5.26
CA LEU A 98 -28.30 -1.94 4.31
C LEU A 98 -28.44 -3.32 4.96
N GLN A 99 -28.10 -3.47 6.24
CA GLN A 99 -28.25 -4.76 6.94
C GLN A 99 -29.73 -5.11 7.10
N ARG A 100 -30.55 -4.12 7.49
CA ARG A 100 -31.99 -4.30 7.62
C ARG A 100 -32.69 -4.56 6.28
N TYR A 101 -32.25 -3.89 5.20
CA TYR A 101 -32.82 -4.07 3.86
C TYR A 101 -32.58 -5.47 3.29
N VAL A 102 -31.38 -6.02 3.53
CA VAL A 102 -31.04 -7.40 3.16
C VAL A 102 -31.82 -8.39 4.01
N ALA A 103 -31.95 -8.15 5.32
CA ALA A 103 -32.69 -9.04 6.23
C ALA A 103 -34.19 -9.17 5.90
N ILE A 104 -34.82 -8.12 5.35
CA ILE A 104 -36.25 -8.11 5.00
C ILE A 104 -36.52 -8.31 3.50
N GLY A 105 -35.49 -8.52 2.68
CA GLY A 105 -35.63 -8.76 1.23
C GLY A 105 -36.27 -7.60 0.45
N LYS A 106 -36.12 -6.34 0.90
CA LYS A 106 -36.82 -5.19 0.30
C LYS A 106 -36.20 -4.82 -1.05
N ARG A 107 -36.89 -5.11 -2.15
CA ARG A 107 -36.45 -4.91 -3.55
C ARG A 107 -36.51 -3.46 -4.07
N GLY A 108 -36.59 -2.43 -3.21
CA GLY A 108 -36.73 -1.03 -3.65
C GLY A 108 -36.36 0.02 -2.60
N GLY A 109 -36.03 1.24 -3.07
CA GLY A 109 -35.65 2.39 -2.22
C GLY A 109 -34.15 2.60 -2.02
N LEU A 110 -33.30 1.93 -2.82
CA LEU A 110 -31.84 2.11 -2.82
C LEU A 110 -31.36 3.17 -3.82
N GLY A 111 -32.24 3.68 -4.68
CA GLY A 111 -31.84 4.49 -5.82
C GLY A 111 -31.05 5.75 -5.48
N ILE A 112 -31.59 6.56 -4.59
CA ILE A 112 -30.94 7.79 -4.13
C ILE A 112 -29.62 7.49 -3.42
N PHE A 113 -29.57 6.39 -2.66
CA PHE A 113 -28.35 5.93 -2.00
C PHE A 113 -27.26 5.55 -3.01
N ILE A 114 -27.61 4.76 -4.04
CA ILE A 114 -26.69 4.37 -5.12
C ILE A 114 -26.20 5.62 -5.86
N MET A 115 -27.10 6.53 -6.24
CA MET A 115 -26.72 7.77 -6.92
C MET A 115 -25.74 8.61 -6.09
N ARG A 116 -26.01 8.82 -4.79
CA ARG A 116 -25.10 9.56 -3.86
C ARG A 116 -23.71 8.95 -3.76
N LYS A 117 -23.56 7.63 -3.95
CA LYS A 117 -22.26 6.95 -3.93
C LYS A 117 -21.52 6.98 -5.26
N LEU A 118 -22.23 7.22 -6.36
CA LEU A 118 -21.69 7.18 -7.72
C LEU A 118 -21.16 8.54 -8.22
N VAL A 119 -21.75 9.64 -7.75
CA VAL A 119 -21.42 11.02 -8.16
C VAL A 119 -20.90 11.85 -7.00
N ASP A 120 -20.20 12.95 -7.31
CA ASP A 120 -19.56 13.79 -6.28
C ASP A 120 -20.55 14.81 -5.71
N GLU A 121 -21.43 15.35 -6.55
CA GLU A 121 -22.46 16.31 -6.17
C GLU A 121 -23.81 15.93 -6.77
N ILE A 122 -24.85 16.06 -5.94
CA ILE A 122 -26.26 15.92 -6.32
C ILE A 122 -27.01 17.18 -5.89
N ASP A 123 -27.76 17.78 -6.81
CA ASP A 123 -28.57 18.99 -6.56
C ASP A 123 -29.95 18.77 -7.18
N TYR A 124 -31.01 19.01 -6.41
CA TYR A 124 -32.38 18.84 -6.88
C TYR A 124 -33.20 20.08 -6.58
N ARG A 125 -33.79 20.66 -7.62
CA ARG A 125 -34.44 21.97 -7.51
C ARG A 125 -35.59 22.11 -8.47
N ARG A 126 -36.56 22.94 -8.11
CA ARG A 126 -37.66 23.31 -8.99
C ARG A 126 -37.24 24.48 -9.86
N THR A 127 -37.41 24.35 -11.18
CA THR A 127 -37.08 25.36 -12.19
C THR A 127 -38.32 25.69 -13.02
N GLU A 128 -38.24 26.72 -13.87
CA GLU A 128 -39.31 27.04 -14.84
C GLU A 128 -39.53 25.92 -15.86
N GLU A 129 -38.49 25.12 -16.17
CA GLU A 129 -38.57 23.97 -17.10
C GLU A 129 -39.17 22.71 -16.46
N GLY A 130 -39.32 22.69 -15.12
CA GLY A 130 -39.73 21.52 -14.34
C GLY A 130 -38.84 21.26 -13.12
N ASN A 131 -38.98 20.09 -12.52
CA ASN A 131 -38.07 19.60 -11.49
C ASN A 131 -36.75 19.18 -12.15
N GLU A 132 -35.63 19.71 -11.68
CA GLU A 132 -34.30 19.46 -12.24
C GLU A 132 -33.43 18.69 -11.23
N LEU A 133 -33.05 17.46 -11.56
CA LEU A 133 -32.03 16.68 -10.87
C LEU A 133 -30.68 16.83 -11.57
N ARG A 134 -29.70 17.38 -10.87
CA ARG A 134 -28.32 17.52 -11.33
C ARG A 134 -27.40 16.54 -10.62
N LEU A 135 -26.63 15.81 -11.42
CA LEU A 135 -25.63 14.87 -10.99
C LEU A 135 -24.30 15.32 -11.58
N THR A 136 -23.36 15.77 -10.74
CA THR A 136 -22.04 16.26 -11.16
C THR A 136 -20.96 15.29 -10.71
N LYS A 137 -20.06 14.96 -11.63
CA LYS A 137 -18.81 14.25 -11.34
C LYS A 137 -17.65 15.13 -11.80
N PHE A 138 -16.75 15.45 -10.89
CA PHE A 138 -15.56 16.22 -11.19
C PHE A 138 -14.59 15.31 -11.93
N HIS A 139 -14.10 15.78 -13.06
CA HIS A 139 -12.92 15.22 -13.68
C HIS A 139 -11.76 15.58 -12.76
N ASN A 140 -11.48 14.70 -11.80
CA ASN A 140 -10.27 14.79 -11.03
C ASN A 140 -9.15 14.66 -12.07
N ILE A 141 -8.53 15.79 -12.44
CA ILE A 141 -7.23 15.78 -13.11
C ILE A 141 -6.21 15.36 -12.02
N GLU A 142 -6.42 14.19 -11.42
CA GLU A 142 -5.33 13.25 -11.39
C GLU A 142 -5.00 12.96 -12.86
N ARG A 143 -4.21 13.88 -13.45
CA ARG A 143 -3.04 13.38 -14.13
C ARG A 143 -2.50 12.35 -13.14
N LYS A 144 -2.65 11.07 -13.46
CA LYS A 144 -1.55 10.14 -13.33
C LYS A 144 -0.39 10.80 -14.08
N ARG A 145 0.21 11.85 -13.51
CA ARG A 145 1.63 11.84 -13.28
C ARG A 145 1.79 10.52 -12.54
N LYS A 146 1.99 9.46 -13.33
CA LYS A 146 3.09 8.58 -13.07
C LYS A 146 4.24 9.56 -12.85
N PHE A 147 4.40 10.03 -11.61
CA PHE A 147 5.74 10.19 -11.12
C PHE A 147 6.34 8.86 -11.50
N PRO A 148 7.34 8.80 -12.41
CA PRO A 148 8.19 7.65 -12.39
C PRO A 148 8.72 7.65 -10.96
N LEU A 149 8.06 6.89 -10.09
CA LEU A 149 8.73 6.33 -8.94
C LEU A 149 10.02 5.78 -9.55
N PRO A 150 11.19 6.18 -9.05
CA PRO A 150 12.47 5.78 -9.64
C PRO A 150 12.71 4.27 -9.53
N PHE A 151 11.73 3.53 -9.04
CA PHE A 151 11.74 2.10 -8.93
C PHE A 151 11.42 1.47 -10.29
N PRO A 152 12.31 0.60 -10.81
CA PRO A 152 12.03 -0.16 -12.02
C PRO A 152 10.72 -0.94 -11.86
N LYS A 153 9.96 -1.11 -12.95
CA LYS A 153 8.81 -2.01 -12.93
C LYS A 153 9.32 -3.44 -12.75
N ILE A 154 9.28 -3.94 -11.53
CA ILE A 154 9.77 -5.29 -11.22
C ILE A 154 8.73 -6.30 -11.74
N PRO A 155 9.05 -7.14 -12.74
CA PRO A 155 8.16 -8.18 -13.23
C PRO A 155 8.01 -9.28 -12.16
N GLY A 156 6.87 -9.98 -12.18
CA GLY A 156 6.61 -11.11 -11.29
C GLY A 156 5.46 -10.92 -10.33
N THR A 157 5.30 -11.90 -9.43
CA THR A 157 4.21 -11.96 -8.45
C THR A 157 4.33 -10.84 -7.41
N LEU A 158 3.24 -10.63 -6.65
CA LEU A 158 3.24 -9.66 -5.55
C LEU A 158 4.40 -9.92 -4.57
N GLN A 159 4.68 -11.19 -4.26
CA GLN A 159 5.79 -11.63 -3.39
C GLN A 159 7.15 -11.18 -3.93
N VAL A 160 7.42 -11.38 -5.22
CA VAL A 160 8.70 -10.99 -5.84
C VAL A 160 8.90 -9.48 -5.73
N LYS A 161 7.85 -8.69 -5.93
CA LYS A 161 7.92 -7.22 -5.82
C LYS A 161 8.21 -6.77 -4.39
N TYR A 162 7.49 -7.32 -3.41
CA TYR A 162 7.72 -6.96 -2.00
C TYR A 162 9.09 -7.43 -1.51
N TYR A 163 9.54 -8.62 -1.93
CA TYR A 163 10.87 -9.14 -1.60
C TYR A 163 11.96 -8.24 -2.16
N THR A 164 11.90 -7.92 -3.46
CA THR A 164 12.92 -7.07 -4.10
C THR A 164 12.97 -5.66 -3.51
N ILE A 165 11.82 -5.04 -3.24
CA ILE A 165 11.78 -3.72 -2.59
C ILE A 165 12.38 -3.80 -1.17
N SER A 166 11.99 -4.80 -0.38
CA SER A 166 12.49 -4.98 0.97
C SER A 166 14.00 -5.25 0.97
N ALA A 167 14.50 -6.10 0.07
CA ALA A 167 15.91 -6.40 -0.08
C ALA A 167 16.73 -5.15 -0.48
N ILE A 168 16.21 -4.30 -1.37
CA ILE A 168 16.87 -3.04 -1.74
C ILE A 168 16.97 -2.10 -0.53
N ILE A 169 15.87 -1.92 0.22
CA ILE A 169 15.83 -1.03 1.39
C ILE A 169 16.77 -1.55 2.49
N ILE A 170 16.68 -2.83 2.84
CA ILE A 170 17.55 -3.47 3.83
C ILE A 170 19.02 -3.32 3.41
N SER A 171 19.34 -3.59 2.15
CA SER A 171 20.70 -3.46 1.63
C SER A 171 21.19 -2.01 1.72
N ALA A 172 20.37 -1.03 1.36
CA ALA A 172 20.73 0.38 1.43
C ALA A 172 21.00 0.83 2.87
N ILE A 173 20.20 0.39 3.84
CA ILE A 173 20.38 0.70 5.26
C ILE A 173 21.68 0.08 5.78
N VAL A 174 21.90 -1.22 5.54
CA VAL A 174 23.08 -1.94 6.03
C VAL A 174 24.36 -1.40 5.38
N LEU A 175 24.35 -1.14 4.07
CA LEU A 175 25.48 -0.53 3.37
C LEU A 175 25.74 0.89 3.87
N GLY A 176 24.71 1.70 4.06
CA GLY A 176 24.83 3.05 4.61
C GLY A 176 25.47 3.05 6.01
N ALA A 177 25.01 2.16 6.89
CA ALA A 177 25.59 1.99 8.22
C ALA A 177 27.05 1.53 8.16
N TYR A 178 27.37 0.56 7.28
CA TYR A 178 28.75 0.11 7.06
C TYR A 178 29.66 1.25 6.57
N PHE A 179 29.23 2.03 5.57
CA PHE A 179 30.00 3.17 5.07
C PHE A 179 30.21 4.24 6.14
N TYR A 180 29.18 4.54 6.93
CA TYR A 180 29.30 5.45 8.06
C TYR A 180 30.40 4.99 9.04
N LEU A 181 30.37 3.72 9.46
CA LEU A 181 31.40 3.14 10.33
C LEU A 181 32.78 3.08 9.67
N PHE A 182 32.84 2.81 8.37
CA PHE A 182 34.07 2.75 7.58
C PHE A 182 34.82 4.09 7.58
N PHE A 183 34.09 5.21 7.43
CA PHE A 183 34.67 6.54 7.47
C PHE A 183 35.01 6.97 8.89
N GLN A 184 34.16 6.66 9.87
CA GLN A 184 34.37 7.07 11.25
C GLN A 184 35.53 6.32 11.94
N SER A 185 35.67 5.02 11.68
CA SER A 185 36.68 4.15 12.30
C SER A 185 38.11 4.59 12.00
N LYS A 186 38.40 5.00 10.76
CA LYS A 186 39.74 5.46 10.36
C LYS A 186 40.25 6.59 11.24
N ASN A 187 39.43 7.63 11.42
CA ASN A 187 39.82 8.81 12.19
C ASN A 187 39.93 8.49 13.68
N LYS A 188 38.96 7.75 14.24
CA LYS A 188 38.98 7.35 15.67
C LYS A 188 40.20 6.49 16.00
N ILE A 189 40.51 5.47 15.20
CA ILE A 189 41.65 4.58 15.43
C ILE A 189 42.96 5.37 15.33
N THR A 190 43.14 6.15 14.26
CA THR A 190 44.35 6.96 14.08
C THR A 190 44.55 7.90 15.27
N LEU A 191 43.52 8.64 15.66
CA LEU A 191 43.58 9.57 16.80
C LEU A 191 43.95 8.83 18.10
N SER A 192 43.30 7.69 18.38
CA SER A 192 43.57 6.91 19.59
C SER A 192 45.01 6.37 19.65
N ILE A 193 45.57 5.95 18.51
CA ILE A 193 46.95 5.48 18.42
C ILE A 193 47.92 6.65 18.63
N LEU A 194 47.67 7.80 18.00
CA LEU A 194 48.52 8.99 18.16
C LEU A 194 48.48 9.55 19.59
N GLN A 195 47.34 9.46 20.28
CA GLN A 195 47.25 9.81 21.71
C GLN A 195 48.08 8.86 22.59
N ARG A 196 48.02 7.56 22.33
CA ARG A 196 48.89 6.58 23.02
C ARG A 196 50.37 6.82 22.71
N LEU A 197 50.70 7.17 21.46
CA LEU A 197 52.07 7.52 21.06
C LEU A 197 52.59 8.72 21.85
N ARG A 198 51.78 9.78 21.96
CA ARG A 198 52.10 10.96 22.76
C ARG A 198 52.30 10.59 24.23
N ALA A 199 51.37 9.86 24.85
CA ALA A 199 51.50 9.45 26.24
C ALA A 199 52.78 8.63 26.49
N THR A 200 53.10 7.71 25.58
CA THR A 200 54.34 6.91 25.64
C THR A 200 55.58 7.80 25.52
N GLY A 201 55.54 8.80 24.64
CA GLY A 201 56.63 9.74 24.46
C GLY A 201 56.84 10.69 25.63
N GLU A 202 55.76 11.13 26.29
CA GLU A 202 55.84 11.91 27.54
C GLU A 202 56.43 11.08 28.69
N VAL A 203 56.08 9.79 28.79
CA VAL A 203 56.71 8.88 29.77
C VAL A 203 58.21 8.74 29.50
N LEU A 204 58.60 8.52 28.24
CA LEU A 204 60.01 8.42 27.87
C LEU A 204 60.75 9.75 28.13
N ALA A 205 60.13 10.90 27.86
CA ALA A 205 60.70 12.21 28.14
C ALA A 205 60.97 12.40 29.64
N ASN A 206 60.03 12.01 30.50
CA ASN A 206 60.21 12.08 31.95
C ASN A 206 61.30 11.12 32.46
N ASN A 207 61.35 9.88 31.93
CA ASN A 207 62.39 8.91 32.31
C ASN A 207 63.79 9.32 31.83
N SER A 208 63.88 10.16 30.80
CA SER A 208 65.16 10.61 30.23
C SER A 208 65.81 11.78 31.00
N ILE A 209 65.15 12.34 32.03
CA ILE A 209 65.65 13.53 32.74
C ILE A 209 67.01 13.25 33.39
N ASP A 210 67.08 12.21 34.22
CA ASP A 210 68.29 11.91 35.01
C ASP A 210 69.44 11.50 34.09
N GLY A 211 69.17 10.64 33.11
CA GLY A 211 70.18 10.22 32.12
C GLY A 211 70.71 11.36 31.24
N LEU A 212 69.91 12.39 30.96
CA LEU A 212 70.36 13.58 30.22
C LEU A 212 71.16 14.55 31.11
N LEU A 213 70.94 14.56 32.42
CA LEU A 213 71.73 15.35 33.37
C LEU A 213 73.11 14.73 33.60
N GLU A 214 73.18 13.40 33.63
CA GLU A 214 74.43 12.63 33.83
C GLU A 214 75.20 12.36 32.52
N ASP A 215 74.61 12.69 31.38
CA ASP A 215 75.11 12.37 30.03
C ASP A 215 75.40 10.87 29.80
N ASP A 216 74.61 9.99 30.43
CA ASP A 216 74.79 8.54 30.37
C ASP A 216 74.01 7.93 29.18
N TYR A 217 74.75 7.63 28.11
CA TYR A 217 74.20 7.02 26.90
C TYR A 217 73.59 5.64 27.14
N LEU A 218 74.16 4.84 28.05
CA LEU A 218 73.73 3.47 28.30
C LEU A 218 72.39 3.46 29.04
N VAL A 219 72.22 4.35 30.02
CA VAL A 219 70.96 4.55 30.75
C VAL A 219 69.86 4.99 29.80
N LEU A 220 70.11 6.04 29.00
CA LEU A 220 69.12 6.56 28.05
C LEU A 220 68.74 5.54 26.96
N SER A 221 69.70 4.77 26.45
CA SER A 221 69.44 3.71 25.47
C SER A 221 68.65 2.55 26.08
N ARG A 222 68.88 2.24 27.37
CA ARG A 222 68.08 1.25 28.10
C ARG A 222 66.63 1.71 28.25
N GLU A 223 66.39 2.95 28.66
CA GLU A 223 65.04 3.52 28.78
C GLU A 223 64.29 3.50 27.43
N ALA A 224 64.95 3.93 26.36
CA ALA A 224 64.40 3.88 25.01
C ALA A 224 64.02 2.45 24.59
N LYS A 225 64.87 1.46 24.91
CA LYS A 225 64.63 0.04 24.61
C LYS A 225 63.52 -0.57 25.45
N ILE A 226 63.41 -0.23 26.73
CA ILE A 226 62.31 -0.66 27.60
C ILE A 226 60.97 -0.15 27.05
N ILE A 227 60.89 1.13 26.70
CA ILE A 227 59.67 1.72 26.12
C ILE A 227 59.30 1.04 24.80
N GLN A 228 60.28 0.77 23.93
CA GLN A 228 60.06 0.04 22.69
C GLN A 228 59.56 -1.39 22.93
N GLN A 229 60.15 -2.13 23.87
CA GLN A 229 59.77 -3.52 24.16
C GLN A 229 58.36 -3.62 24.72
N HIS A 230 58.00 -2.75 25.68
CA HIS A 230 56.67 -2.74 26.28
C HIS A 230 55.59 -2.19 25.34
N ASN A 231 55.97 -1.41 24.32
CA ASN A 231 55.06 -0.80 23.36
C ASN A 231 55.40 -1.17 21.92
N SER A 232 55.80 -2.42 21.67
CA SER A 232 56.30 -2.87 20.35
C SER A 232 55.31 -2.70 19.19
N GLN A 233 54.01 -2.61 19.49
CA GLN A 233 52.94 -2.32 18.53
C GLN A 233 52.74 -0.81 18.25
N LEU A 234 53.52 0.06 18.89
CA LEU A 234 53.35 1.52 18.83
C LEU A 234 54.67 2.23 18.57
N VAL A 235 55.76 1.74 19.16
CA VAL A 235 57.10 2.31 19.06
C VAL A 235 57.92 1.43 18.13
N SER A 236 58.07 1.87 16.88
CA SER A 236 59.01 1.23 15.95
C SER A 236 60.45 1.61 16.32
N PHE A 237 60.65 2.85 16.75
CA PHE A 237 61.96 3.37 17.11
C PHE A 237 61.84 4.52 18.10
N ALA A 238 62.80 4.66 19.02
CA ALA A 238 62.90 5.80 19.92
C ALA A 238 64.33 6.38 19.92
N VAL A 239 64.42 7.71 19.95
CA VAL A 239 65.67 8.49 20.01
C VAL A 239 65.54 9.56 21.06
N ILE A 240 66.59 9.73 21.85
CA ILE A 240 66.75 10.77 22.85
C ILE A 240 67.93 11.63 22.41
N THR A 241 67.76 12.95 22.40
CA THR A 241 68.79 13.91 21.99
C THR A 241 69.04 14.94 23.07
N ASP A 242 70.22 15.55 23.07
CA ASP A 242 70.47 16.79 23.82
C ASP A 242 69.77 18.00 23.18
N ALA A 243 69.89 19.17 23.81
CA ALA A 243 69.34 20.43 23.29
C ALA A 243 69.91 20.86 21.92
N LYS A 244 71.08 20.34 21.53
CA LYS A 244 71.75 20.61 20.24
C LYS A 244 71.35 19.61 19.15
N GLY A 245 70.63 18.54 19.50
CA GLY A 245 70.21 17.47 18.58
C GLY A 245 71.20 16.31 18.47
N MET A 246 72.24 16.25 19.30
CA MET A 246 73.13 15.08 19.38
C MET A 246 72.38 13.91 20.00
N VAL A 247 72.52 12.71 19.43
CA VAL A 247 71.84 11.52 19.96
C VAL A 247 72.53 11.09 21.26
N LYS A 248 71.77 11.10 22.35
CA LYS A 248 72.21 10.69 23.69
C LYS A 248 71.62 9.33 24.11
N GLY A 249 70.63 8.81 23.40
CA GLY A 249 70.16 7.44 23.59
C GLY A 249 69.31 6.97 22.43
N SER A 250 69.36 5.69 22.09
CA SER A 250 68.54 5.16 21.00
C SER A 250 68.23 3.68 21.14
N THR A 251 67.10 3.27 20.58
CA THR A 251 66.74 1.86 20.38
C THR A 251 67.62 1.14 19.36
N ASN A 252 68.31 1.86 18.45
CA ASN A 252 69.27 1.26 17.53
C ASN A 252 70.51 2.16 17.45
N VAL A 253 71.61 1.61 17.94
CA VAL A 253 72.90 2.29 18.16
C VAL A 253 73.58 2.64 16.84
N GLU A 254 73.28 1.94 15.74
CA GLU A 254 74.05 2.03 14.49
C GLU A 254 73.56 3.12 13.53
N LYS A 255 72.35 3.68 13.73
CA LYS A 255 71.73 4.52 12.69
C LYS A 255 71.95 6.03 12.82
N PHE A 256 72.26 6.57 14.00
CA PHE A 256 72.22 8.03 14.19
C PHE A 256 73.24 8.55 15.22
N SER A 257 74.29 9.24 14.76
CA SER A 257 75.16 10.05 15.64
C SER A 257 74.58 11.44 15.91
N PHE A 258 73.72 11.94 15.01
CA PHE A 258 73.08 13.25 15.10
C PHE A 258 71.65 13.20 14.55
N TRP A 259 70.70 13.83 15.23
CA TRP A 259 69.29 13.79 14.87
C TRP A 259 68.82 15.08 14.20
N LYS A 260 68.45 14.99 12.92
CA LYS A 260 67.65 16.03 12.24
C LYS A 260 66.49 15.38 11.49
N PRO A 261 65.25 15.88 11.67
CA PRO A 261 64.09 15.41 10.91
C PRO A 261 64.29 15.45 9.38
N ALA A 262 65.05 16.41 8.86
CA ALA A 262 65.37 16.53 7.43
C ALA A 262 66.28 15.41 6.89
N HIS A 263 67.07 14.74 7.74
CA HIS A 263 67.93 13.63 7.34
C HIS A 263 67.19 12.28 7.32
N LEU A 264 66.00 12.21 7.91
CA LEU A 264 65.19 10.99 7.93
C LEU A 264 64.38 10.81 6.65
N GLY A 265 64.17 11.87 5.87
CA GLY A 265 63.44 11.84 4.60
C GLY A 265 62.48 13.03 4.44
N ARG A 266 61.45 12.86 3.60
CA ARG A 266 60.53 13.94 3.21
C ARG A 266 59.38 14.08 4.21
N ALA A 267 59.21 15.26 4.80
CA ALA A 267 58.01 15.60 5.54
C ALA A 267 56.80 15.67 4.58
N LEU A 268 55.80 14.83 4.82
CA LEU A 268 54.60 14.75 3.98
C LEU A 268 53.49 15.67 4.49
N ARG A 269 53.24 15.66 5.81
CA ARG A 269 52.12 16.39 6.41
C ARG A 269 52.34 16.59 7.90
N GLN A 270 52.11 17.81 8.40
CA GLN A 270 52.00 18.06 9.84
C GLN A 270 50.62 17.62 10.35
N ILE A 271 50.60 16.77 11.37
CA ILE A 271 49.36 16.26 11.96
C ILE A 271 48.97 17.11 13.17
N THR A 272 49.93 17.37 14.05
CA THR A 272 49.86 18.26 15.20
C THR A 272 51.20 18.98 15.38
N ASN A 273 51.32 19.87 16.38
CA ASN A 273 52.57 20.59 16.66
C ASN A 273 53.74 19.66 17.01
N ASP A 274 53.43 18.50 17.57
CA ASP A 274 54.33 17.49 18.10
C ASP A 274 54.39 16.21 17.25
N ILE A 275 53.51 16.05 16.25
CA ILE A 275 53.48 14.86 15.37
C ILE A 275 53.50 15.28 13.90
N ILE A 276 54.49 14.75 13.18
CA ILE A 276 54.61 14.91 11.72
C ILE A 276 54.60 13.55 11.03
N LEU A 277 54.00 13.49 9.84
CA LEU A 277 54.08 12.34 8.96
C LEU A 277 55.29 12.52 8.03
N ILE A 278 56.24 11.60 8.12
CA ILE A 278 57.45 11.58 7.29
C ILE A 278 57.48 10.33 6.40
N GLN A 279 58.19 10.43 5.28
CA GLN A 279 58.53 9.30 4.44
C GLN A 279 60.04 9.13 4.43
N MET A 280 60.51 7.96 4.85
CA MET A 280 61.93 7.60 4.85
C MET A 280 62.42 7.27 3.43
N GLU A 281 63.74 7.22 3.25
CA GLU A 281 64.40 6.89 1.97
C GLU A 281 63.99 5.51 1.43
N ASP A 282 63.67 4.58 2.33
CA ASP A 282 63.13 3.25 1.99
C ASP A 282 61.67 3.29 1.47
N GLY A 283 61.08 4.48 1.36
CA GLY A 283 59.70 4.71 0.93
C GLY A 283 58.64 4.47 2.01
N ARG A 284 59.00 3.96 3.18
CA ARG A 284 58.06 3.70 4.28
C ARG A 284 57.67 5.00 4.96
N LYS A 285 56.44 5.04 5.48
CA LYS A 285 55.86 6.23 6.11
C LYS A 285 55.79 6.03 7.62
N TYR A 286 56.22 7.05 8.36
CA TYR A 286 56.23 7.03 9.82
C TYR A 286 55.55 8.27 10.39
N TYR A 287 54.82 8.08 11.48
CA TYR A 287 54.46 9.18 12.36
C TYR A 287 55.63 9.43 13.31
N LEU A 288 56.22 10.61 13.22
CA LEU A 288 57.28 11.07 14.11
C LEU A 288 56.66 11.97 15.19
N PHE A 289 56.65 11.49 16.42
CA PHE A 289 56.35 12.28 17.61
C PHE A 289 57.63 12.91 18.16
N SER A 290 57.55 14.15 18.65
CA SER A 290 58.66 14.86 19.29
C SER A 290 58.19 15.62 20.53
N SER A 291 58.81 15.39 21.68
CA SER A 291 58.57 16.16 22.91
C SER A 291 59.86 16.66 23.53
N HIS A 292 59.77 17.77 24.27
CA HIS A 292 60.92 18.38 24.94
C HIS A 292 61.08 17.77 26.34
N VAL A 293 62.33 17.53 26.74
CA VAL A 293 62.68 17.13 28.10
C VAL A 293 63.08 18.38 28.88
N PHE A 294 62.38 18.66 29.99
CA PHE A 294 62.63 19.83 30.83
C PHE A 294 63.32 19.42 32.13
N ALA A 295 64.23 20.27 32.63
CA ALA A 295 64.87 20.05 33.93
C ALA A 295 63.87 20.08 35.09
N ARG A 296 64.13 19.30 36.15
CA ARG A 296 63.29 19.22 37.36
C ARG A 296 63.53 20.47 38.23
N GLY A 297 62.54 21.35 38.37
CA GLY A 297 62.65 22.60 39.16
C GLY A 297 61.58 23.64 38.81
N THR A 298 61.41 24.67 39.65
CA THR A 298 60.22 25.58 39.72
C THR A 298 59.96 26.47 38.51
N ASN A 299 60.75 26.39 37.44
CA ASN A 299 60.39 26.96 36.14
C ASN A 299 60.80 25.97 35.05
N LYS A 300 59.82 25.44 34.29
CA LYS A 300 59.97 24.58 33.10
C LYS A 300 60.67 25.30 31.93
N SER A 301 61.73 26.06 32.17
CA SER A 301 62.35 26.96 31.19
C SER A 301 63.63 26.39 30.58
N THR A 302 64.29 25.43 31.24
CA THR A 302 65.53 24.83 30.70
C THR A 302 65.22 23.51 30.01
N VAL A 303 65.38 23.50 28.68
CA VAL A 303 65.29 22.30 27.83
C VAL A 303 66.60 21.52 27.95
N LEU A 304 66.54 20.30 28.49
CA LEU A 304 67.68 19.38 28.55
C LEU A 304 67.91 18.66 27.22
N GLY A 305 66.81 18.36 26.50
CA GLY A 305 66.86 17.55 25.31
C GLY A 305 65.50 17.35 24.66
N LYS A 306 65.45 16.42 23.69
CA LYS A 306 64.21 16.02 23.03
C LYS A 306 64.11 14.50 22.95
N VAL A 307 62.88 14.02 23.01
CA VAL A 307 62.54 12.62 22.73
C VAL A 307 61.78 12.56 21.42
N HIS A 308 62.18 11.61 20.59
CA HIS A 308 61.61 11.34 19.28
C HIS A 308 61.13 9.88 19.22
N ILE A 309 59.86 9.67 18.90
CA ILE A 309 59.30 8.33 18.73
C ILE A 309 58.76 8.19 17.31
N LEU A 310 59.14 7.10 16.64
CA LEU A 310 58.66 6.75 15.31
C LEU A 310 57.67 5.60 15.41
N LEU A 311 56.50 5.80 14.81
CA LEU A 311 55.46 4.80 14.63
C LEU A 311 55.32 4.50 13.13
N ASP A 312 55.54 3.26 12.72
CA ASP A 312 55.29 2.81 11.35
C ASP A 312 53.79 2.94 11.01
N LYS A 313 53.48 3.70 9.95
CA LYS A 313 52.11 3.87 9.45
C LYS A 313 51.48 2.52 9.06
N SER A 314 52.27 1.53 8.65
CA SER A 314 51.79 0.19 8.31
C SER A 314 51.06 -0.50 9.47
N ILE A 315 51.43 -0.18 10.71
CA ILE A 315 50.79 -0.73 11.91
C ILE A 315 49.39 -0.14 12.05
N VAL A 316 49.27 1.18 11.89
CA VAL A 316 47.98 1.89 11.90
C VAL A 316 47.08 1.39 10.78
N ASP A 317 47.62 1.27 9.56
CA ASP A 317 46.87 0.78 8.40
C ASP A 317 46.39 -0.66 8.59
N ARG A 318 47.21 -1.55 9.18
CA ARG A 318 46.82 -2.93 9.50
C ARG A 318 45.70 -2.99 10.53
N GLN A 319 45.76 -2.20 11.61
CA GLN A 319 44.68 -2.16 12.61
C GLN A 319 43.37 -1.65 12.01
N ILE A 320 43.43 -0.62 11.15
CA ILE A 320 42.26 -0.12 10.42
C ILE A 320 41.70 -1.21 9.49
N ALA A 321 42.56 -1.92 8.74
CA ALA A 321 42.14 -2.98 7.84
C ALA A 321 41.49 -4.16 8.59
N GLN A 322 42.09 -4.59 9.71
CA GLN A 322 41.52 -5.64 10.57
C GLN A 322 40.15 -5.24 11.11
N LYS A 323 40.00 -4.00 11.61
CA LYS A 323 38.70 -3.51 12.08
C LYS A 323 37.66 -3.48 10.96
N ARG A 324 38.04 -3.02 9.77
CA ARG A 324 37.15 -3.01 8.59
C ARG A 324 36.70 -4.41 8.18
N TRP A 325 37.61 -5.38 8.20
CA TRP A 325 37.27 -6.78 7.93
C TRP A 325 36.28 -7.34 8.94
N HIS A 326 36.46 -7.01 10.22
CA HIS A 326 35.50 -7.40 11.26
C HIS A 326 34.13 -6.76 11.04
N ASP A 327 34.08 -5.45 10.76
CA ASP A 327 32.83 -4.71 10.52
C ASP A 327 32.10 -5.18 9.26
N LEU A 328 32.86 -5.53 8.21
CA LEU A 328 32.29 -6.09 6.98
C LEU A 328 31.63 -7.45 7.22
N LYS A 329 32.26 -8.33 8.02
CA LYS A 329 31.67 -9.63 8.37
C LYS A 329 30.36 -9.47 9.14
N ILE A 330 30.33 -8.55 10.10
CA ILE A 330 29.10 -8.22 10.85
C ILE A 330 28.02 -7.67 9.92
N ALA A 331 28.36 -6.73 9.03
CA ALA A 331 27.40 -6.16 8.08
C ALA A 331 26.82 -7.23 7.13
N LEU A 332 27.66 -8.14 6.62
CA LEU A 332 27.21 -9.25 5.77
C LEU A 332 26.30 -10.23 6.52
N LEU A 333 26.61 -10.53 7.79
CA LEU A 333 25.77 -11.40 8.62
C LEU A 333 24.40 -10.77 8.89
N ILE A 334 24.37 -9.48 9.24
CA ILE A 334 23.11 -8.72 9.43
C ILE A 334 22.30 -8.71 8.13
N LEU A 335 22.96 -8.45 6.99
CA LEU A 335 22.32 -8.45 5.68
C LEU A 335 21.69 -9.80 5.36
N LEU A 336 22.41 -10.90 5.60
CA LEU A 336 21.90 -12.25 5.40
C LEU A 336 20.67 -12.52 6.26
N LEU A 337 20.77 -12.29 7.57
CA LEU A 337 19.67 -12.53 8.51
C LEU A 337 18.44 -11.68 8.20
N ALA A 338 18.63 -10.41 7.85
CA ALA A 338 17.54 -9.52 7.49
C ALA A 338 16.83 -9.95 6.20
N ASN A 339 17.56 -10.42 5.18
CA ASN A 339 16.94 -10.93 3.95
C ASN A 339 16.21 -12.25 4.19
N VAL A 340 16.78 -13.18 4.96
CA VAL A 340 16.10 -14.44 5.33
C VAL A 340 14.82 -14.14 6.13
N GLY A 341 14.90 -13.27 7.13
CA GLY A 341 13.73 -12.82 7.91
C GLY A 341 12.68 -12.14 7.05
N SER A 342 13.09 -11.33 6.07
CA SER A 342 12.17 -10.70 5.11
C SER A 342 11.45 -11.74 4.24
N ILE A 343 12.15 -12.75 3.73
CA ILE A 343 11.52 -13.84 2.96
C ILE A 343 10.48 -14.58 3.82
N LEU A 344 10.83 -14.92 5.05
CA LEU A 344 9.92 -15.62 5.98
C LEU A 344 8.66 -14.79 6.27
N LEU A 345 8.83 -13.52 6.64
CA LEU A 345 7.71 -12.61 6.92
C LEU A 345 6.80 -12.42 5.72
N ILE A 346 7.37 -12.18 4.54
CA ILE A 346 6.62 -12.01 3.29
C ILE A 346 5.85 -13.30 2.95
N THR A 347 6.47 -14.46 3.17
CA THR A 347 5.84 -15.76 2.92
C THR A 347 4.68 -16.01 3.88
N PHE A 348 4.88 -15.74 5.17
CA PHE A 348 3.88 -15.90 6.22
C PHE A 348 2.66 -14.99 5.99
N ILE A 349 2.90 -13.73 5.61
CA ILE A 349 1.81 -12.76 5.40
C ILE A 349 1.10 -12.98 4.06
N ILE A 350 1.82 -13.18 2.95
CA ILE A 350 1.20 -13.17 1.62
C ILE A 350 0.56 -14.51 1.24
N ASN A 351 1.06 -15.64 1.75
CA ASN A 351 0.52 -16.95 1.39
C ASN A 351 -0.97 -17.12 1.77
N PRO A 352 -1.44 -16.76 2.98
CA PRO A 352 -2.86 -16.81 3.34
C PRO A 352 -3.74 -16.00 2.39
N PHE A 353 -3.36 -14.75 2.08
CA PHE A 353 -4.10 -13.92 1.12
C PHE A 353 -4.17 -14.55 -0.28
N ARG A 354 -3.09 -15.20 -0.72
CA ARG A 354 -3.09 -15.89 -2.01
C ARG A 354 -4.05 -17.07 -2.00
N LYS A 355 -4.07 -17.88 -0.92
CA LYS A 355 -5.02 -18.99 -0.76
C LYS A 355 -6.46 -18.47 -0.78
N LEU A 356 -6.77 -17.47 0.04
CA LEU A 356 -8.09 -16.82 0.08
C LEU A 356 -8.52 -16.29 -1.29
N ALA A 357 -7.64 -15.55 -1.97
CA ALA A 357 -7.95 -15.01 -3.31
C ALA A 357 -8.18 -16.10 -4.36
N THR A 358 -7.48 -17.24 -4.25
CA THR A 358 -7.67 -18.38 -5.16
C THR A 358 -8.99 -19.09 -4.88
N TRP A 359 -9.33 -19.30 -3.61
CA TRP A 359 -10.59 -19.88 -3.17
C TRP A 359 -11.80 -19.03 -3.63
N ILE A 360 -11.75 -17.71 -3.46
CA ILE A 360 -12.81 -16.80 -3.94
C ILE A 360 -12.98 -16.88 -5.48
N ARG A 361 -11.88 -17.00 -6.23
CA ARG A 361 -11.95 -17.13 -7.69
C ARG A 361 -12.60 -18.44 -8.13
N GLN A 362 -12.27 -19.54 -7.47
CA GLN A 362 -12.82 -20.86 -7.75
C GLN A 362 -14.30 -20.95 -7.35
N LEU A 363 -14.72 -20.24 -6.29
CA LEU A 363 -16.14 -20.11 -5.92
C LEU A 363 -16.99 -19.49 -7.03
N GLY A 364 -16.48 -18.44 -7.67
CA GLY A 364 -17.16 -17.79 -8.80
C GLY A 364 -17.32 -18.69 -10.03
N GLN A 365 -16.59 -19.82 -10.09
CA GLN A 365 -16.63 -20.79 -11.18
C GLN A 365 -17.50 -22.02 -10.85
N GLY A 366 -18.08 -22.08 -9.65
CA GLY A 366 -18.97 -23.17 -9.24
C GLY A 366 -18.25 -24.45 -8.79
N GLU A 367 -16.92 -24.42 -8.61
CA GLU A 367 -16.10 -25.62 -8.45
C GLU A 367 -15.86 -26.07 -6.99
N ILE A 368 -16.26 -25.30 -5.97
CA ILE A 368 -15.88 -25.63 -4.57
C ILE A 368 -17.06 -26.19 -3.75
N GLN A 369 -16.89 -27.38 -3.19
CA GLN A 369 -17.72 -27.96 -2.12
C GLN A 369 -17.09 -27.85 -0.72
N ASP A 370 -15.78 -27.60 -0.61
CA ASP A 370 -15.06 -27.67 0.66
C ASP A 370 -15.06 -26.35 1.49
N GLU A 371 -15.14 -26.52 2.81
CA GLU A 371 -14.97 -25.46 3.82
C GLU A 371 -13.54 -24.89 3.78
N MET A 372 -13.44 -23.58 4.01
CA MET A 372 -12.15 -22.89 4.01
C MET A 372 -11.39 -23.18 5.31
N GLU A 373 -10.50 -24.18 5.31
CA GLU A 373 -9.53 -24.37 6.40
C GLU A 373 -8.37 -23.36 6.27
N ILE A 374 -8.58 -22.15 6.79
CA ILE A 374 -7.48 -21.26 7.15
C ILE A 374 -7.31 -21.32 8.67
N ASP A 375 -6.36 -22.15 9.10
CA ASP A 375 -5.92 -22.26 10.50
C ASP A 375 -5.07 -21.05 10.89
N THR A 376 -5.71 -19.88 11.00
CA THR A 376 -5.11 -18.68 11.59
C THR A 376 -6.09 -18.10 12.58
N SER A 377 -5.70 -17.98 13.85
CA SER A 377 -6.50 -17.37 14.92
C SER A 377 -6.45 -15.82 14.96
N ASP A 378 -5.85 -15.21 13.94
CA ASP A 378 -5.59 -13.77 13.86
C ASP A 378 -6.64 -13.09 12.94
N GLU A 379 -6.48 -11.79 12.65
CA GLU A 379 -7.44 -11.00 11.85
C GLU A 379 -7.67 -11.58 10.44
N ILE A 380 -6.68 -12.31 9.91
CA ILE A 380 -6.80 -13.02 8.62
C ILE A 380 -7.83 -14.16 8.72
N GLY A 381 -7.87 -14.85 9.86
CA GLY A 381 -8.86 -15.89 10.14
C GLY A 381 -10.27 -15.34 10.29
N GLU A 382 -10.42 -14.21 10.99
CA GLU A 382 -11.71 -13.53 11.10
C GLU A 382 -12.28 -13.15 9.73
N ILE A 383 -11.43 -12.60 8.85
CA ILE A 383 -11.81 -12.27 7.48
C ILE A 383 -12.21 -13.55 6.72
N ALA A 384 -11.42 -14.62 6.81
CA ALA A 384 -11.71 -15.89 6.17
C ALA A 384 -13.06 -16.46 6.62
N GLN A 385 -13.34 -16.43 7.93
CA GLN A 385 -14.58 -16.90 8.53
C GLN A 385 -15.78 -16.04 8.08
N ALA A 386 -15.64 -14.71 8.09
CA ALA A 386 -16.68 -13.81 7.61
C ALA A 386 -17.01 -14.06 6.14
N PHE A 387 -16.00 -14.32 5.30
CA PHE A 387 -16.21 -14.69 3.89
C PHE A 387 -16.92 -16.05 3.75
N SER A 388 -16.58 -17.03 4.57
CA SER A 388 -17.28 -18.33 4.59
C SER A 388 -18.75 -18.14 4.93
N GLU A 389 -19.05 -17.40 6.00
CA GLU A 389 -20.43 -17.16 6.45
C GLU A 389 -21.27 -16.41 5.40
N ILE A 390 -20.69 -15.41 4.74
CA ILE A 390 -21.36 -14.69 3.65
C ILE A 390 -21.64 -15.63 2.48
N THR A 391 -20.69 -16.49 2.13
CA THR A 391 -20.81 -17.43 1.02
C THR A 391 -21.90 -18.47 1.28
N ASP A 392 -21.97 -19.00 2.50
CA ASP A 392 -22.99 -19.97 2.89
C ASP A 392 -24.39 -19.34 2.92
N LYS A 393 -24.51 -18.12 3.46
CA LYS A 393 -25.75 -17.35 3.40
C LYS A 393 -26.17 -17.09 1.96
N PHE A 394 -25.24 -16.72 1.08
CA PHE A 394 -25.53 -16.48 -0.34
C PHE A 394 -26.01 -17.75 -1.04
N ARG A 395 -25.35 -18.90 -0.82
CA ARG A 395 -25.77 -20.20 -1.38
C ARG A 395 -27.15 -20.62 -0.91
N LYS A 396 -27.42 -20.46 0.39
CA LYS A 396 -28.74 -20.75 0.95
C LYS A 396 -29.80 -19.85 0.31
N SER A 397 -29.54 -18.55 0.24
CA SER A 397 -30.45 -17.59 -0.38
C SER A 397 -30.73 -17.89 -1.87
N GLN A 398 -29.72 -18.34 -2.63
CA GLN A 398 -29.90 -18.77 -4.02
C GLN A 398 -30.78 -20.01 -4.14
N LYS A 399 -30.58 -21.01 -3.26
CA LYS A 399 -31.43 -22.21 -3.23
C LYS A 399 -32.88 -21.88 -2.88
N ASP A 400 -33.08 -21.08 -1.84
CA ASP A 400 -34.41 -20.66 -1.39
C ASP A 400 -35.14 -19.89 -2.51
N LEU A 401 -34.43 -19.03 -3.24
CA LEU A 401 -34.99 -18.28 -4.37
C LEU A 401 -35.39 -19.21 -5.53
N ALA A 402 -34.53 -20.17 -5.89
CA ALA A 402 -34.83 -21.14 -6.95
C ALA A 402 -36.02 -22.04 -6.58
N GLU A 403 -36.15 -22.44 -5.31
CA GLU A 403 -37.29 -23.21 -4.81
C GLU A 403 -38.58 -22.38 -4.85
N GLN A 404 -38.53 -21.11 -4.46
CA GLN A 404 -39.67 -20.20 -4.59
C GLN A 404 -40.11 -20.00 -6.05
N GLU A 405 -39.16 -19.81 -6.98
CA GLU A 405 -39.47 -19.71 -8.41
C GLU A 405 -40.11 -20.99 -8.94
N ARG A 406 -39.61 -22.17 -8.52
CA ARG A 406 -40.18 -23.46 -8.88
C ARG A 406 -41.61 -23.63 -8.39
N LEU A 407 -41.87 -23.32 -7.11
CA LEU A 407 -43.22 -23.37 -6.53
C LEU A 407 -44.16 -22.39 -7.22
N GLN A 408 -43.68 -21.18 -7.54
CA GLN A 408 -44.48 -20.18 -8.24
C GLN A 408 -44.84 -20.63 -9.67
N GLN A 409 -43.92 -21.29 -10.37
CA GLN A 409 -44.20 -21.91 -11.67
C GLN A 409 -45.23 -23.05 -11.57
N GLU A 410 -45.11 -23.92 -10.55
CA GLU A 410 -46.10 -24.98 -10.30
C GLU A 410 -47.50 -24.39 -10.04
N MET A 411 -47.59 -23.32 -9.26
CA MET A 411 -48.85 -22.61 -9.00
C MET A 411 -49.43 -21.95 -10.25
N GLN A 412 -48.60 -21.30 -11.07
CA GLN A 412 -49.04 -20.73 -12.34
C GLN A 412 -49.60 -21.79 -13.29
N MET A 413 -48.92 -22.93 -13.43
CA MET A 413 -49.42 -24.05 -14.23
C MET A 413 -50.75 -24.59 -13.70
N ALA A 414 -50.90 -24.75 -12.38
CA ALA A 414 -52.15 -25.20 -11.80
C ALA A 414 -53.31 -24.22 -12.08
N GLN A 415 -53.04 -22.92 -12.03
CA GLN A 415 -54.02 -21.88 -12.37
C GLN A 415 -54.41 -21.92 -13.86
N GLU A 416 -53.45 -22.08 -14.77
CA GLU A 416 -53.70 -22.18 -16.22
C GLU A 416 -54.52 -23.43 -16.58
N ILE A 417 -54.20 -24.58 -15.99
CA ILE A 417 -54.97 -25.82 -16.17
C ILE A 417 -56.41 -25.61 -15.71
N GLN A 418 -56.61 -25.00 -14.54
CA GLN A 418 -57.95 -24.74 -14.02
C GLN A 418 -58.76 -23.85 -14.95
N GLN A 419 -58.18 -22.75 -15.45
CA GLN A 419 -58.86 -21.83 -16.37
C GLN A 419 -59.26 -22.51 -17.67
N THR A 420 -58.47 -23.46 -18.17
CA THR A 420 -58.77 -24.22 -19.39
C THR A 420 -59.94 -25.19 -19.21
N LEU A 421 -60.22 -25.62 -17.98
CA LEU A 421 -61.36 -26.50 -17.66
C LEU A 421 -62.70 -25.76 -17.60
N LEU A 422 -62.69 -24.42 -17.50
CA LEU A 422 -63.92 -23.63 -17.39
C LEU A 422 -64.47 -23.27 -18.78
N PRO A 423 -65.81 -23.25 -18.96
CA PRO A 423 -66.43 -22.88 -20.24
C PRO A 423 -66.02 -21.47 -20.68
N THR A 424 -65.51 -21.35 -21.89
CA THR A 424 -65.17 -20.04 -22.50
C THR A 424 -66.38 -19.41 -23.20
N GLU A 425 -67.34 -20.23 -23.64
CA GLU A 425 -68.55 -19.79 -24.33
C GLU A 425 -69.78 -20.11 -23.48
N VAL A 426 -70.67 -19.12 -23.37
CA VAL A 426 -71.99 -19.29 -22.75
C VAL A 426 -73.00 -19.66 -23.84
N PRO A 427 -73.77 -20.75 -23.68
CA PRO A 427 -74.75 -21.14 -24.67
C PRO A 427 -75.92 -20.15 -24.74
N SER A 428 -76.43 -19.90 -25.94
CA SER A 428 -77.57 -19.02 -26.18
C SER A 428 -78.89 -19.80 -26.12
N ILE A 429 -79.75 -19.46 -25.17
CA ILE A 429 -81.12 -19.98 -25.07
C ILE A 429 -82.13 -18.86 -25.33
N GLU A 430 -83.19 -19.16 -26.07
CA GLU A 430 -84.23 -18.19 -26.36
C GLU A 430 -84.94 -17.73 -25.08
N GLY A 431 -84.99 -16.41 -24.86
CA GLY A 431 -85.62 -15.81 -23.68
C GLY A 431 -84.72 -15.64 -22.45
N TYR A 432 -83.45 -16.04 -22.49
CA TYR A 432 -82.51 -15.88 -21.38
C TYR A 432 -81.20 -15.24 -21.83
N GLU A 433 -80.63 -14.41 -20.97
CA GLU A 433 -79.27 -13.86 -21.10
C GLU A 433 -78.39 -14.48 -20.00
N ILE A 434 -77.34 -15.19 -20.40
CA ILE A 434 -76.48 -15.95 -19.48
C ILE A 434 -75.08 -15.32 -19.50
N ALA A 435 -74.53 -15.09 -18.31
CA ALA A 435 -73.14 -14.68 -18.12
C ALA A 435 -72.50 -15.52 -17.02
N SER A 436 -71.20 -15.79 -17.16
CA SER A 436 -70.40 -16.50 -16.16
C SER A 436 -69.22 -15.65 -15.71
N TYR A 437 -68.90 -15.71 -14.41
CA TYR A 437 -67.72 -15.09 -13.84
C TYR A 437 -67.09 -16.03 -12.82
N TYR A 438 -65.78 -16.21 -12.91
CA TYR A 438 -65.02 -17.04 -11.99
C TYR A 438 -63.84 -16.24 -11.43
N GLN A 439 -63.74 -16.22 -10.10
CA GLN A 439 -62.60 -15.62 -9.39
C GLN A 439 -62.26 -16.48 -8.18
N ALA A 440 -61.08 -17.08 -8.20
CA ALA A 440 -60.58 -17.85 -7.07
C ALA A 440 -60.34 -16.95 -5.85
N ALA A 441 -60.64 -17.46 -4.65
CA ALA A 441 -60.37 -16.77 -3.38
C ALA A 441 -58.87 -16.77 -3.00
N LYS A 442 -58.10 -17.72 -3.54
CA LYS A 442 -56.64 -17.86 -3.42
C LYS A 442 -56.03 -18.01 -4.82
N GLU A 443 -54.76 -18.34 -4.91
CA GLU A 443 -54.01 -18.52 -6.18
C GLU A 443 -54.63 -19.60 -7.09
N VAL A 444 -55.24 -20.65 -6.52
CA VAL A 444 -56.01 -21.68 -7.24
C VAL A 444 -57.30 -21.97 -6.45
N GLY A 445 -58.45 -22.09 -7.14
CA GLY A 445 -59.74 -22.43 -6.52
C GLY A 445 -60.15 -23.88 -6.80
N GLY A 446 -61.07 -24.41 -5.99
CA GLY A 446 -61.63 -25.76 -6.15
C GLY A 446 -62.98 -25.78 -6.89
N ASP A 447 -63.54 -24.60 -7.18
CA ASP A 447 -64.87 -24.52 -7.76
C ASP A 447 -64.82 -24.73 -9.28
N TYR A 448 -65.82 -25.42 -9.80
CA TYR A 448 -65.98 -25.78 -11.20
C TYR A 448 -67.43 -25.51 -11.62
N PHE A 449 -67.62 -25.05 -12.85
CA PHE A 449 -68.94 -24.98 -13.44
C PHE A 449 -68.89 -25.39 -14.92
N ASP A 450 -70.01 -25.87 -15.45
CA ASP A 450 -70.15 -26.26 -16.86
C ASP A 450 -71.59 -26.09 -17.35
N PHE A 451 -71.74 -26.02 -18.67
CA PHE A 451 -73.01 -25.96 -19.36
C PHE A 451 -73.20 -27.22 -20.23
N VAL A 452 -74.22 -28.02 -19.92
CA VAL A 452 -74.51 -29.26 -20.64
C VAL A 452 -75.85 -29.13 -21.34
N GLU A 453 -75.87 -29.17 -22.68
CA GLU A 453 -77.11 -29.23 -23.45
C GLU A 453 -77.78 -30.60 -23.25
N ILE A 454 -79.00 -30.61 -22.70
CA ILE A 454 -79.75 -31.84 -22.45
C ILE A 454 -80.65 -32.15 -23.65
N ASP A 455 -81.35 -31.15 -24.19
CA ASP A 455 -82.07 -31.17 -25.46
C ASP A 455 -82.36 -29.73 -25.96
N ARG A 456 -83.22 -29.59 -26.99
CA ARG A 456 -83.50 -28.30 -27.67
C ARG A 456 -84.02 -27.19 -26.75
N ASP A 457 -84.68 -27.52 -25.64
CA ASP A 457 -85.29 -26.53 -24.75
C ASP A 457 -84.77 -26.63 -23.31
N ARG A 458 -83.75 -27.45 -23.04
CA ARG A 458 -83.22 -27.71 -21.69
C ARG A 458 -81.71 -27.63 -21.63
N LEU A 459 -81.21 -26.65 -20.87
CA LEU A 459 -79.81 -26.50 -20.50
C LEU A 459 -79.58 -26.91 -19.05
N GLY A 460 -78.63 -27.82 -18.84
CA GLY A 460 -78.10 -28.15 -17.52
C GLY A 460 -76.97 -27.20 -17.15
N VAL A 461 -77.04 -26.61 -15.96
CA VAL A 461 -75.92 -25.86 -15.38
C VAL A 461 -75.33 -26.72 -14.26
N VAL A 462 -74.06 -27.07 -14.39
CA VAL A 462 -73.31 -27.79 -13.37
C VAL A 462 -72.52 -26.77 -12.58
N VAL A 463 -72.64 -26.80 -11.25
CA VAL A 463 -71.74 -26.09 -10.34
C VAL A 463 -71.30 -27.09 -9.29
N ALA A 464 -69.98 -27.24 -9.14
CA ALA A 464 -69.37 -28.17 -8.21
C ALA A 464 -68.31 -27.44 -7.38
N ASP A 465 -68.34 -27.69 -6.08
CA ASP A 465 -67.25 -27.33 -5.16
C ASP A 465 -66.43 -28.61 -4.93
N VAL A 466 -65.16 -28.59 -5.31
CA VAL A 466 -64.25 -29.70 -5.01
C VAL A 466 -63.77 -29.55 -3.56
N SER A 467 -64.40 -30.33 -2.67
CA SER A 467 -63.99 -30.40 -1.27
C SER A 467 -62.63 -31.10 -1.12
N GLY A 468 -61.58 -30.30 -1.03
CA GLY A 468 -60.21 -30.74 -0.77
C GLY A 468 -59.35 -29.51 -0.55
N LYS A 469 -58.70 -29.43 0.61
CA LYS A 469 -57.93 -28.25 1.01
C LYS A 469 -56.92 -27.92 -0.08
N GLY A 470 -57.08 -26.73 -0.68
CA GLY A 470 -56.15 -26.20 -1.66
C GLY A 470 -54.70 -26.31 -1.15
N VAL A 471 -53.78 -26.44 -2.10
CA VAL A 471 -52.33 -26.62 -1.93
C VAL A 471 -51.83 -25.86 -0.67
N PRO A 472 -51.06 -26.52 0.22
CA PRO A 472 -50.61 -25.94 1.50
C PRO A 472 -49.92 -24.59 1.39
#